data_AF-A0A3M2DZ89-F1
#
_entry.id   AF-A0A3M2DZ89-F1
#
_cell.length_a   1.000
_cell.length_b   1.000
_cell.length_c   1.000
_cell.angle_alpha   90.00
_cell.angle_beta   90.00
_cell.angle_gamma   90.00
#
_symmetry.space_group_name_H-M   'P 1'
#
loop_
_entity.id
_entity.type
_entity.pdbx_description
1 polymer ?
#
loop_
_entity_poly.entity_id
_entity_poly.type
_entity_poly.pdbx_seq_one_letter_code
_entity_poly.pdbx_strand_id
1 'polypeptide(L)'
;FTHEELSRTAAFVGVVSSVTPVTRLLGKGYKRVRKLIKRLVRREEAVEKTAKIRGRGTKGTSFQKAVRQLSEIGQQNVRTLRRWAKSKGWVRKPGDGPEIWGVRDADGNFSWRLKIKPEASNRHGLQPGSNQPRFDARLDTNGTYVNPFTGQIGTKAIGTHQPLEKVYY
;
A
#
# COMPACT_ATOMS: atom_id res chain seq x y z
N PHE A 1 -29.53 25.00 6.80
CA PHE A 1 -28.21 24.85 6.20
C PHE A 1 -27.96 26.09 5.37
N THR A 2 -27.11 26.97 5.90
CA THR A 2 -26.64 28.14 5.17
C THR A 2 -25.74 27.68 4.03
N HIS A 3 -25.60 28.50 2.99
CA HIS A 3 -24.81 28.19 1.79
C HIS A 3 -23.34 27.84 2.12
N GLU A 4 -22.86 28.32 3.27
CA GLU A 4 -21.50 28.14 3.77
C GLU A 4 -21.23 26.72 4.32
N GLU A 5 -22.24 26.05 4.88
CA GLU A 5 -22.10 24.69 5.42
C GLU A 5 -22.02 23.61 4.31
N LEU A 6 -22.58 23.90 3.12
CA LEU A 6 -22.55 23.01 1.96
C LEU A 6 -21.20 23.08 1.22
N SER A 7 -20.53 24.23 1.21
CA SER A 7 -19.19 24.37 0.61
C SER A 7 -18.11 23.66 1.43
N ARG A 8 -18.25 23.59 2.76
CA ARG A 8 -17.27 22.90 3.63
C ARG A 8 -17.34 21.38 3.55
N THR A 9 -18.51 20.82 3.24
CA THR A 9 -18.67 19.36 3.07
C THR A 9 -18.18 18.88 1.71
N ALA A 10 -18.23 19.71 0.67
CA ALA A 10 -17.68 19.41 -0.66
C ALA A 10 -16.14 19.44 -0.72
N ALA A 11 -15.47 20.15 0.19
CA ALA A 11 -14.00 20.26 0.20
C ALA A 11 -13.28 19.04 0.81
N PHE A 12 -13.97 18.16 1.56
CA PHE A 12 -13.35 16.99 2.19
C PHE A 12 -13.26 15.76 1.26
N VAL A 13 -13.96 15.79 0.12
CA VAL A 13 -13.97 14.70 -0.87
C VAL A 13 -13.42 15.27 -2.17
N GLY A 14 -12.10 15.20 -2.34
CA GLY A 14 -11.39 15.70 -3.51
C GLY A 14 -11.80 15.03 -4.81
N VAL A 15 -12.90 15.49 -5.41
CA VAL A 15 -13.33 15.19 -6.78
C VAL A 15 -13.76 16.51 -7.41
N VAL A 16 -12.85 17.13 -8.15
CA VAL A 16 -13.16 18.25 -9.04
C VAL A 16 -13.91 17.68 -10.24
N SER A 17 -15.14 18.13 -10.49
CA SER A 17 -15.61 18.59 -11.82
C SER A 17 -17.07 19.04 -11.78
N SER A 18 -17.26 20.34 -12.03
CA SER A 18 -18.44 21.03 -12.55
C SER A 18 -19.82 20.69 -11.96
N VAL A 19 -20.32 21.54 -11.05
CA VAL A 19 -21.76 21.71 -10.86
C VAL A 19 -22.09 23.21 -10.92
N THR A 20 -22.47 23.67 -12.11
CA THR A 20 -23.25 24.89 -12.29
C THR A 20 -24.57 24.79 -11.51
N PRO A 21 -25.12 25.91 -11.01
CA PRO A 21 -26.19 25.89 -10.02
C PRO A 21 -27.53 25.55 -10.66
N VAL A 22 -27.99 24.30 -10.54
CA VAL A 22 -29.38 23.94 -10.83
C VAL A 22 -30.24 24.32 -9.63
N THR A 23 -30.42 25.63 -9.41
CA THR A 23 -31.35 26.17 -8.41
C THR A 23 -32.41 27.03 -9.08
N ARG A 24 -33.15 26.46 -10.03
CA ARG A 24 -34.50 26.94 -10.39
C ARG A 24 -35.21 25.91 -11.25
N LEU A 25 -35.89 24.95 -10.61
CA LEU A 25 -37.06 24.23 -11.14
C LEU A 25 -37.44 23.06 -10.18
N LEU A 26 -38.72 23.03 -9.78
CA LEU A 26 -39.46 21.85 -9.28
C LEU A 26 -39.38 21.51 -7.78
N GLY A 27 -40.28 22.12 -6.98
CA GLY A 27 -40.53 21.76 -5.57
C GLY A 27 -40.97 20.30 -5.31
N LYS A 28 -41.43 19.57 -6.32
CA LYS A 28 -41.70 18.10 -6.23
C LYS A 28 -40.45 17.26 -6.50
N GLY A 29 -39.53 17.73 -7.35
CA GLY A 29 -38.24 17.09 -7.63
C GLY A 29 -37.31 17.13 -6.43
N TYR A 30 -37.28 18.26 -5.72
CA TYR A 30 -36.46 18.46 -4.52
C TYR A 30 -36.73 17.43 -3.41
N LYS A 31 -37.99 17.06 -3.16
CA LYS A 31 -38.33 16.02 -2.15
C LYS A 31 -37.81 14.63 -2.55
N ARG A 32 -37.86 14.27 -3.85
CA ARG A 32 -37.32 13.01 -4.36
C ARG A 32 -35.81 12.99 -4.29
N VAL A 33 -35.15 14.07 -4.71
CA VAL A 33 -33.69 14.25 -4.62
C VAL A 33 -33.23 14.19 -3.16
N ARG A 34 -33.91 14.87 -2.24
CA ARG A 34 -33.61 14.82 -0.80
C ARG A 34 -33.75 13.40 -0.20
N LYS A 35 -34.75 12.63 -0.65
CA LYS A 35 -34.93 11.23 -0.23
C LYS A 35 -33.83 10.33 -0.80
N LEU A 36 -33.37 10.60 -2.01
CA LEU A 36 -32.25 9.89 -2.65
C LEU A 36 -30.92 10.18 -1.93
N ILE A 37 -30.62 11.45 -1.67
CA ILE A 37 -29.42 11.88 -0.93
C ILE A 37 -29.38 11.22 0.45
N LYS A 38 -30.48 11.23 1.21
CA LYS A 38 -30.55 10.55 2.51
C LYS A 38 -30.30 9.04 2.43
N ARG A 39 -30.70 8.39 1.32
CA ARG A 39 -30.43 6.96 1.10
C ARG A 39 -28.97 6.70 0.74
N LEU A 40 -28.34 7.60 -0.01
CA LEU A 40 -26.94 7.51 -0.38
C LEU A 40 -26.03 7.72 0.84
N VAL A 41 -26.28 8.76 1.65
CA VAL A 41 -25.54 8.99 2.90
C VAL A 41 -25.67 7.80 3.86
N ARG A 42 -26.89 7.26 4.06
CA ARG A 42 -27.08 6.05 4.89
C ARG A 42 -26.39 4.81 4.33
N ARG A 43 -26.23 4.71 3.00
CA ARG A 43 -25.47 3.62 2.37
C ARG A 43 -23.97 3.79 2.61
N GLU A 44 -23.44 5.00 2.52
CA GLU A 44 -22.02 5.28 2.83
C GLU A 44 -21.70 5.02 4.30
N GLU A 45 -22.55 5.49 5.23
CA GLU A 45 -22.41 5.18 6.66
C GLU A 45 -22.48 3.67 6.91
N ALA A 46 -23.35 2.94 6.22
CA ALA A 46 -23.45 1.48 6.33
C ALA A 46 -22.22 0.77 5.71
N VAL A 47 -21.66 1.29 4.62
CA VAL A 47 -20.41 0.79 4.01
C VAL A 47 -19.22 1.05 4.94
N GLU A 48 -19.16 2.21 5.59
CA GLU A 48 -18.11 2.54 6.55
C GLU A 48 -18.23 1.68 7.82
N LYS A 49 -19.46 1.46 8.31
CA LYS A 49 -19.72 0.59 9.46
C LYS A 49 -19.40 -0.88 9.16
N THR A 50 -19.73 -1.36 7.96
CA THR A 50 -19.37 -2.72 7.52
C THR A 50 -17.86 -2.88 7.28
N ALA A 51 -17.17 -1.84 6.78
CA ALA A 51 -15.70 -1.80 6.70
C ALA A 51 -15.05 -1.85 8.09
N LYS A 52 -15.62 -1.14 9.08
CA LYS A 52 -15.16 -1.13 10.47
C LYS A 52 -15.40 -2.47 11.18
N ILE A 53 -16.51 -3.15 10.90
CA ILE A 53 -16.83 -4.48 11.43
C ILE A 53 -15.92 -5.57 10.81
N ARG A 54 -15.59 -5.48 9.51
CA ARG A 54 -14.59 -6.34 8.86
C ARG A 54 -13.16 -6.16 9.41
N GLY A 55 -12.88 -5.04 10.08
CA GLY A 55 -11.59 -4.78 10.74
C GLY A 55 -11.40 -5.47 12.10
N ARG A 56 -12.44 -6.06 12.68
CA ARG A 56 -12.42 -6.62 14.03
C ARG A 56 -12.25 -8.16 13.98
N GLY A 57 -11.04 -8.61 13.63
CA GLY A 57 -10.69 -10.03 13.68
C GLY A 57 -9.75 -10.56 12.60
N THR A 58 -9.00 -9.71 11.88
CA THR A 58 -8.02 -10.23 10.93
C THR A 58 -6.80 -10.74 11.69
N LYS A 59 -6.70 -12.07 11.88
CA LYS A 59 -5.39 -12.72 12.06
C LYS A 59 -4.52 -12.19 10.90
N GLY A 60 -3.55 -11.34 11.21
CA GLY A 60 -2.69 -10.75 10.18
C GLY A 60 -2.05 -11.84 9.32
N THR A 61 -1.85 -11.58 8.02
CA THR A 61 -1.13 -12.48 7.10
C THR A 61 0.19 -12.94 7.73
N SER A 62 0.72 -14.11 7.39
CA SER A 62 2.02 -14.60 7.90
C SER A 62 3.11 -13.52 7.86
N PHE A 63 3.18 -12.80 6.73
CA PHE A 63 4.06 -11.64 6.56
C PHE A 63 3.90 -10.56 7.64
N GLN A 64 2.66 -10.19 7.97
CA GLN A 64 2.39 -9.16 8.98
C GLN A 64 2.81 -9.62 10.38
N LYS A 65 2.64 -10.91 10.69
CA LYS A 65 3.13 -11.48 11.95
C LYS A 65 4.64 -11.44 12.00
N ALA A 66 5.32 -11.84 10.93
CA ALA A 66 6.78 -11.79 10.84
C ALA A 66 7.32 -10.35 10.96
N VAL A 67 6.69 -9.36 10.30
CA VAL A 67 7.09 -7.95 10.45
C VAL A 67 6.96 -7.49 11.91
N ARG A 68 5.92 -7.91 12.64
CA ARG A 68 5.75 -7.54 14.06
C ARG A 68 6.81 -8.16 14.98
N GLN A 69 7.51 -9.20 14.53
CA GLN A 69 8.61 -9.82 15.27
C GLN A 69 9.96 -9.12 15.04
N LEU A 70 10.06 -8.25 14.04
CA LEU A 70 11.25 -7.41 13.82
C LEU A 70 11.36 -6.33 14.89
N SER A 71 12.58 -5.80 15.07
CA SER A 71 12.79 -4.59 15.86
C SER A 71 11.97 -3.40 15.32
N GLU A 72 11.85 -2.33 16.09
CA GLU A 72 11.21 -1.10 15.62
C GLU A 72 11.88 -0.55 14.35
N ILE A 73 13.21 -0.65 14.27
CA ILE A 73 13.99 -0.26 13.09
C ILE A 73 13.63 -1.14 11.89
N GLY A 74 13.59 -2.46 12.07
CA GLY A 74 13.19 -3.39 11.01
C GLY A 74 11.77 -3.13 10.50
N GLN A 75 10.83 -2.87 11.40
CA GLN A 75 9.46 -2.49 11.05
C GLN A 75 9.41 -1.17 10.26
N GLN A 76 10.17 -0.16 10.69
CA GLN A 76 10.27 1.12 9.99
C GLN A 76 10.88 0.95 8.60
N ASN A 77 11.92 0.13 8.47
CA ASN A 77 12.58 -0.15 7.20
C ASN A 77 11.63 -0.83 6.22
N VAL A 78 10.78 -1.77 6.67
CA VAL A 78 9.70 -2.33 5.84
C VAL A 78 8.71 -1.25 5.39
N ARG A 79 8.33 -0.32 6.27
CA ARG A 79 7.45 0.81 5.90
C ARG A 79 8.11 1.72 4.86
N THR A 80 9.39 2.03 5.02
CA THR A 80 10.19 2.84 4.08
C THR A 80 10.27 2.17 2.72
N LEU A 81 10.59 0.87 2.65
CA LEU A 81 10.65 0.10 1.41
C LEU A 81 9.31 0.07 0.67
N ARG A 82 8.19 -0.07 1.40
CA ARG A 82 6.85 0.03 0.82
C ARG A 82 6.56 1.41 0.22
N ARG A 83 6.91 2.47 0.94
CA ARG A 83 6.74 3.86 0.44
C ARG A 83 7.60 4.10 -0.80
N TRP A 84 8.83 3.59 -0.79
CA TRP A 84 9.72 3.67 -1.94
C TRP A 84 9.18 2.92 -3.16
N ALA A 85 8.68 1.69 -3.00
CA ALA A 85 8.05 0.97 -4.10
C ALA A 85 6.84 1.73 -4.68
N LYS A 86 6.01 2.31 -3.80
CA LYS A 86 4.86 3.15 -4.22
C LYS A 86 5.30 4.41 -4.96
N SER A 87 6.36 5.10 -4.51
CA SER A 87 6.84 6.29 -5.20
C SER A 87 7.42 6.00 -6.58
N LYS A 88 7.81 4.75 -6.85
CA LYS A 88 8.19 4.25 -8.19
C LYS A 88 7.00 3.81 -9.04
N GLY A 89 5.77 3.90 -8.53
CA GLY A 89 4.57 3.41 -9.22
C GLY A 89 4.47 1.90 -9.29
N TRP A 90 5.25 1.16 -8.50
CA TRP A 90 5.22 -0.30 -8.53
C TRP A 90 3.98 -0.85 -7.83
N VAL A 91 3.46 -1.93 -8.39
CA VAL A 91 2.29 -2.63 -7.85
C VAL A 91 2.72 -3.79 -6.98
N ARG A 92 1.98 -4.00 -5.88
CA ARG A 92 2.16 -5.16 -5.02
C ARG A 92 1.55 -6.40 -5.66
N LYS A 93 2.30 -7.51 -5.69
CA LYS A 93 1.77 -8.83 -6.03
C LYS A 93 1.20 -9.48 -4.75
N PRO A 94 -0.09 -9.88 -4.72
CA PRO A 94 -0.66 -10.60 -3.58
C PRO A 94 -0.11 -12.03 -3.48
N GLY A 95 -0.07 -12.58 -2.27
CA GLY A 95 0.36 -13.95 -1.98
C GLY A 95 0.84 -14.14 -0.53
N ASP A 96 0.90 -15.40 -0.09
CA ASP A 96 1.49 -15.81 1.18
C ASP A 96 2.98 -16.11 0.97
N GLY A 97 3.83 -15.16 1.33
CA GLY A 97 5.27 -15.26 1.13
C GLY A 97 5.94 -13.90 1.33
N PRO A 98 7.17 -13.72 0.81
CA PRO A 98 7.79 -12.40 0.73
C PRO A 98 6.82 -11.39 0.14
N GLU A 99 6.82 -10.16 0.66
CA GLU A 99 6.02 -9.11 0.03
C GLU A 99 6.77 -8.64 -1.23
N ILE A 100 6.13 -8.83 -2.40
CA ILE A 100 6.75 -8.57 -3.70
C ILE A 100 6.09 -7.37 -4.36
N TRP A 101 6.90 -6.45 -4.86
CA TRP A 101 6.51 -5.28 -5.64
C TRP A 101 7.19 -5.30 -7.00
N GLY A 102 6.54 -4.77 -8.03
CA GLY A 102 7.08 -4.78 -9.39
C GLY A 102 6.23 -4.02 -10.40
N VAL A 103 6.54 -4.23 -11.67
CA VAL A 103 5.86 -3.61 -12.80
C VAL A 103 5.09 -4.70 -13.57
N ARG A 104 3.95 -4.33 -14.15
CA ARG A 104 3.26 -5.14 -15.16
C ARG A 104 3.50 -4.51 -16.52
N ASP A 105 3.85 -5.33 -17.51
CA ASP A 105 3.90 -4.89 -18.90
C ASP A 105 2.48 -4.81 -19.50
N ALA A 106 2.39 -4.41 -20.76
CA ALA A 106 1.13 -4.29 -21.49
C ALA A 106 0.39 -5.63 -21.62
N ASP A 107 1.13 -6.74 -21.65
CA ASP A 107 0.59 -8.11 -21.72
C ASP A 107 0.19 -8.65 -20.33
N GLY A 108 0.40 -7.88 -19.27
CA GLY A 108 0.05 -8.21 -17.90
C GLY A 108 1.09 -9.04 -17.15
N ASN A 109 2.23 -9.37 -17.76
CA ASN A 109 3.31 -10.12 -17.14
C ASN A 109 3.93 -9.32 -16.00
N PHE A 110 4.10 -9.96 -14.86
CA PHE A 110 4.64 -9.30 -13.67
C PHE A 110 6.15 -9.48 -13.57
N SER A 111 6.88 -8.37 -13.54
CA SER A 111 8.32 -8.35 -13.31
C SER A 111 8.63 -7.73 -11.95
N TRP A 112 9.13 -8.53 -11.01
CA TRP A 112 9.44 -8.05 -9.67
C TRP A 112 10.61 -7.05 -9.67
N ARG A 113 10.55 -6.09 -8.76
CA ARG A 113 11.56 -5.04 -8.52
C ARG A 113 11.98 -4.96 -7.06
N LEU A 114 11.10 -5.29 -6.12
CA LEU A 114 11.41 -5.37 -4.70
C LEU A 114 10.80 -6.63 -4.09
N LYS A 115 11.56 -7.31 -3.24
CA LYS A 115 11.10 -8.40 -2.38
C LYS A 115 11.50 -8.09 -0.95
N ILE A 116 10.54 -8.14 -0.03
CA ILE A 116 10.76 -7.95 1.41
C ILE A 116 10.57 -9.31 2.10
N LYS A 117 11.55 -9.74 2.89
CA LYS A 117 11.61 -11.05 3.55
C LYS A 117 11.85 -10.85 5.05
N PRO A 118 10.79 -10.64 5.85
CA PRO A 118 10.92 -10.42 7.29
C PRO A 118 11.31 -11.69 8.05
N GLU A 119 11.07 -12.88 7.50
CA GLU A 119 11.46 -14.13 8.12
C GLU A 119 12.89 -14.52 7.73
N ALA A 120 13.71 -14.80 8.75
CA ALA A 120 14.96 -15.52 8.58
C ALA A 120 14.67 -16.95 8.13
N SER A 121 15.44 -17.45 7.17
CA SER A 121 15.35 -18.83 6.72
C SER A 121 16.47 -19.65 7.34
N ASN A 122 16.09 -20.70 8.08
CA ASN A 122 17.03 -21.60 8.76
C ASN A 122 17.29 -22.89 7.99
N ARG A 123 16.88 -22.96 6.72
CA ARG A 123 17.11 -24.13 5.87
C ARG A 123 18.61 -24.26 5.57
N HIS A 124 19.15 -25.47 5.78
CA HIS A 124 20.53 -25.80 5.44
C HIS A 124 20.82 -25.64 3.95
N GLY A 125 22.03 -25.17 3.60
CA GLY A 125 22.49 -25.00 2.21
C GLY A 125 22.08 -23.70 1.52
N LEU A 126 21.54 -22.71 2.26
CA LEU A 126 21.20 -21.41 1.70
C LEU A 126 22.39 -20.44 1.67
N GLN A 127 22.30 -19.44 0.78
CA GLN A 127 23.32 -18.40 0.65
C GLN A 127 23.51 -17.63 1.97
N PRO A 128 24.75 -17.17 2.26
CA PRO A 128 25.03 -16.26 3.37
C PRO A 128 24.05 -15.07 3.40
N GLY A 129 23.52 -14.75 4.59
CA GLY A 129 22.51 -13.72 4.78
C GLY A 129 21.06 -14.20 4.62
N SER A 130 20.82 -15.49 4.34
CA SER A 130 19.45 -16.05 4.34
C SER A 130 18.87 -16.27 5.73
N ASN A 131 19.72 -16.34 6.74
CA ASN A 131 19.42 -16.52 8.17
C ASN A 131 19.05 -15.21 8.89
N GLN A 132 18.82 -14.13 8.14
CA GLN A 132 18.38 -12.85 8.68
C GLN A 132 17.22 -12.25 7.88
N PRO A 133 16.40 -11.38 8.51
CA PRO A 133 15.44 -10.54 7.82
C PRO A 133 16.13 -9.67 6.76
N ARG A 134 15.61 -9.66 5.53
CA ARG A 134 16.30 -9.05 4.39
C ARG A 134 15.38 -8.53 3.29
N PHE A 135 15.95 -7.83 2.33
CA PHE A 135 15.27 -7.44 1.10
C PHE A 135 16.16 -7.61 -0.13
N ASP A 136 15.50 -7.70 -1.28
CA ASP A 136 16.12 -7.65 -2.60
C ASP A 136 15.47 -6.53 -3.41
N ALA A 137 16.25 -5.64 -4.03
CA ALA A 137 15.78 -4.51 -4.82
C ALA A 137 16.58 -4.34 -6.12
N ARG A 138 15.86 -4.18 -7.23
CA ARG A 138 16.40 -3.96 -8.58
C ARG A 138 15.57 -2.97 -9.36
N LEU A 139 16.22 -2.21 -10.24
CA LEU A 139 15.56 -1.21 -11.09
C LEU A 139 14.97 -1.83 -12.36
N ASP A 140 15.59 -2.90 -12.85
CA ASP A 140 15.18 -3.58 -14.08
C ASP A 140 15.40 -5.10 -14.01
N THR A 141 15.08 -5.78 -15.11
CA THR A 141 15.35 -7.21 -15.32
C THR A 141 16.77 -7.51 -15.78
N ASN A 142 17.50 -6.49 -16.24
CA ASN A 142 18.79 -6.60 -16.92
C ASN A 142 19.98 -6.65 -15.94
N GLY A 143 19.70 -6.58 -14.64
CA GLY A 143 20.70 -6.77 -13.60
C GLY A 143 21.16 -5.47 -12.95
N THR A 144 20.41 -4.38 -13.09
CA THR A 144 20.66 -3.15 -12.32
C THR A 144 20.01 -3.25 -10.94
N TYR A 145 20.83 -3.26 -9.90
CA TYR A 145 20.40 -3.35 -8.51
C TYR A 145 20.54 -2.00 -7.80
N VAL A 146 19.75 -1.81 -6.75
CA VAL A 146 19.75 -0.57 -5.98
C VAL A 146 19.58 -0.87 -4.50
N ASN A 147 20.25 -0.11 -3.64
CA ASN A 147 19.94 -0.06 -2.22
C ASN A 147 19.04 1.15 -1.94
N PRO A 148 17.75 0.97 -1.61
CA PRO A 148 16.81 2.07 -1.40
C PRO A 148 17.14 2.96 -0.19
N PHE A 149 17.95 2.48 0.75
CA PHE A 149 18.34 3.24 1.93
C PHE A 149 19.53 4.16 1.68
N THR A 150 20.42 3.79 0.77
CA THR A 150 21.63 4.58 0.47
C THR A 150 21.58 5.27 -0.90
N GLY A 151 20.67 4.86 -1.78
CA GLY A 151 20.61 5.32 -3.17
C GLY A 151 21.69 4.73 -4.08
N GLN A 152 22.57 3.87 -3.55
CA GLN A 152 23.62 3.23 -4.34
C GLN A 152 23.02 2.31 -5.41
N ILE A 153 23.55 2.39 -6.63
CA ILE A 153 23.15 1.58 -7.78
C ILE A 153 24.37 0.77 -8.23
N GLY A 154 24.16 -0.49 -8.58
CA GLY A 154 25.23 -1.36 -9.06
C GLY A 154 24.80 -2.80 -9.30
N THR A 155 25.69 -3.73 -8.96
CA THR A 155 25.49 -5.17 -9.19
C THR A 155 24.66 -5.82 -8.07
N LYS A 156 24.44 -7.13 -8.19
CA LYS A 156 23.73 -7.95 -7.18
C LYS A 156 24.19 -7.69 -5.75
N ALA A 157 25.48 -7.42 -5.52
CA ALA A 157 26.03 -7.16 -4.20
C ALA A 157 25.41 -5.93 -3.50
N ILE A 158 24.93 -4.95 -4.27
CA ILE A 158 24.33 -3.71 -3.74
C ILE A 158 22.87 -3.89 -3.33
N GLY A 159 22.10 -4.67 -4.09
CA GLY A 159 20.65 -4.74 -3.92
C GLY A 159 20.09 -6.12 -3.61
N THR A 160 20.89 -7.14 -3.37
CA THR A 160 20.39 -8.47 -2.96
C THR A 160 20.87 -8.83 -1.56
N HIS A 161 20.05 -9.62 -0.84
CA HIS A 161 20.32 -10.09 0.52
C HIS A 161 20.66 -8.98 1.52
N GLN A 162 20.17 -7.76 1.28
CA GLN A 162 20.44 -6.62 2.14
C GLN A 162 19.63 -6.76 3.43
N PRO A 163 20.24 -6.58 4.61
CA PRO A 163 19.54 -6.74 5.88
C PRO A 163 18.42 -5.71 6.04
N LEU A 164 17.29 -6.13 6.63
CA LEU A 164 16.23 -5.20 7.04
C LEU A 164 16.58 -4.45 8.32
N GLU A 165 17.51 -4.98 9.11
CA GLU A 165 18.01 -4.38 10.34
C GLU A 165 19.44 -4.87 10.58
N LYS A 166 20.31 -4.01 11.11
CA LYS A 166 21.65 -4.45 11.52
C LYS A 166 21.50 -5.27 12.80
N VAL A 167 21.84 -6.55 12.74
CA VAL A 167 21.97 -7.37 13.94
C VAL A 167 23.37 -7.11 14.49
N TYR A 168 23.45 -6.36 15.59
CA TYR A 168 24.67 -6.30 16.38
C TYR A 168 24.70 -7.58 17.22
N TYR A 169 25.66 -8.46 16.93
CA TYR A 169 25.97 -9.64 17.75
C TYR A 169 26.96 -9.27 18.84
#